data_AF-A0A8I3ARL1-F1
#
_entry.id   AF-A0A8I3ARL1-F1
#
_cell.length_a   1.000
_cell.length_b   1.000
_cell.length_c   1.000
_cell.angle_alpha   90.00
_cell.angle_beta   90.00
_cell.angle_gamma   90.00
#
_symmetry.space_group_name_H-M   'P 1'
#
loop_
_entity.id
_entity.type
_entity.pdbx_description
1 polymer ?
#
loop_
_entity_poly.entity_id
_entity_poly.type
_entity_poly.pdbx_seq_one_letter_code
_entity_poly.pdbx_strand_id
1 'polypeptide(L)'
;MNLPAEEIDHDIMRHRYATISALCEALNRDENHQQILEAALGLIFFQCVVGRFDDALPDIPWHQHFQAAISLVQKLDLPRLVSDETPVQTPFNMTLTAWIDILGATMQGQAPTFAHTYREKHLSPTNPSLGLRELMGCEDRVMYLISEIACLEALKREGMDDITLCQHVHALGEQIGLTEVGDTSPKLPFNASGTLSPKQLSRNLTTAFRLAARIYLCSLVPGFNPAQPSCVGLVEKLTTVLQHIPAGPAGFDRSLVWIYLVGGSVSLPDSSFRCFFEDRVAELGDLAVMGSFGRVASLLREVWHQTATIKQSPCLSAAGSPGSNAAVAAPEVVPYIHWRDVMQMKGWDFLLI
;
A
#
# COMPACT_ATOMS: atom_id res chain seq x y z
N MET A 1 -7.95 -35.81 -7.91
CA MET A 1 -6.69 -36.23 -8.56
C MET A 1 -5.70 -35.13 -8.26
N ASN A 2 -4.77 -35.34 -7.32
CA ASN A 2 -3.72 -34.36 -7.03
C ASN A 2 -2.64 -34.56 -8.10
N LEU A 3 -2.48 -33.59 -9.00
CA LEU A 3 -1.27 -33.50 -9.81
C LEU A 3 -0.07 -33.37 -8.83
N PRO A 4 1.04 -34.09 -9.06
CA PRO A 4 2.26 -33.87 -8.29
C PRO A 4 2.64 -32.39 -8.33
N ALA A 5 3.07 -31.82 -7.19
CA ALA A 5 3.41 -30.40 -7.11
C ALA A 5 4.41 -29.96 -8.20
N GLU A 6 5.34 -30.85 -8.58
CA GLU A 6 6.31 -30.62 -9.67
C GLU A 6 5.67 -30.48 -11.06
N GLU A 7 4.58 -31.19 -11.37
CA GLU A 7 3.87 -31.04 -12.65
C GLU A 7 3.15 -29.70 -12.72
N ILE A 8 2.55 -29.26 -11.61
CA ILE A 8 1.90 -27.94 -11.51
C ILE A 8 2.94 -26.83 -11.68
N ASP A 9 4.09 -26.94 -11.01
CA ASP A 9 5.17 -25.96 -11.11
C ASP A 9 5.74 -25.90 -12.54
N HIS A 10 5.89 -27.05 -13.20
CA HIS A 10 6.29 -27.12 -14.60
C HIS A 10 5.29 -26.41 -15.53
N ASP A 11 4.00 -26.65 -15.34
CA ASP A 11 2.95 -26.02 -16.12
C ASP A 11 2.89 -24.50 -15.87
N ILE A 12 3.04 -24.05 -14.63
CA ILE A 12 3.15 -22.63 -14.28
C ILE A 12 4.30 -21.99 -15.04
N MET A 13 5.50 -22.57 -14.98
CA MET A 13 6.67 -22.04 -15.67
C MET A 13 6.50 -22.02 -17.19
N ARG A 14 5.90 -23.07 -17.76
CA ARG A 14 5.60 -23.15 -19.19
C ARG A 14 4.64 -22.03 -19.62
N HIS A 15 3.57 -21.80 -18.86
CA HIS A 15 2.59 -20.77 -19.17
C HIS A 15 3.14 -19.35 -18.97
N ARG A 16 3.91 -19.11 -17.90
CA ARG A 16 4.63 -17.84 -17.69
C ARG A 16 5.55 -17.55 -18.88
N TYR A 17 6.42 -18.49 -19.23
CA TYR A 17 7.34 -18.32 -20.37
C TYR A 17 6.61 -18.04 -21.68
N ALA A 18 5.56 -18.82 -21.99
CA ALA A 18 4.78 -18.63 -23.22
C ALA A 18 4.13 -17.23 -23.26
N THR A 19 3.61 -16.76 -22.12
CA THR A 19 2.96 -15.45 -22.01
C THR A 19 3.97 -14.32 -22.21
N ILE A 20 5.12 -14.39 -21.54
CA ILE A 20 6.18 -13.39 -21.68
C ILE A 20 6.73 -13.37 -23.10
N SER A 21 6.97 -14.53 -23.71
CA SER A 21 7.46 -14.62 -25.09
C SER A 21 6.46 -13.97 -26.07
N ALA A 22 5.16 -14.24 -25.91
CA ALA A 22 4.12 -13.63 -26.74
C ALA A 22 4.03 -12.11 -26.54
N LEU A 23 4.16 -11.64 -25.29
CA LEU A 23 4.15 -10.21 -24.97
C LEU A 23 5.35 -9.49 -25.61
N CYS A 24 6.55 -10.06 -25.51
CA CYS A 24 7.76 -9.51 -26.14
C CYS A 24 7.65 -9.48 -27.67
N GLU A 25 7.09 -10.53 -28.28
CA GLU A 25 6.86 -10.55 -29.72
C GLU A 25 5.84 -9.48 -30.15
N ALA A 26 4.75 -9.32 -29.41
CA ALA A 26 3.75 -8.29 -29.67
C ALA A 26 4.34 -6.87 -29.54
N LEU A 27 5.16 -6.64 -28.50
CA LEU A 27 5.89 -5.38 -28.32
C LEU A 27 6.83 -5.08 -29.49
N ASN A 28 7.52 -6.09 -30.02
CA ASN A 28 8.42 -5.93 -31.17
C ASN A 28 7.68 -5.61 -32.49
N ARG A 29 6.44 -6.08 -32.65
CA ARG A 29 5.61 -5.78 -33.83
C ARG A 29 5.03 -4.36 -33.80
N ASP A 30 5.04 -3.74 -32.63
CA ASP A 30 4.59 -2.37 -32.40
C ASP A 30 3.11 -2.09 -32.74
N GLU A 31 2.25 -3.09 -32.53
CA GLU A 31 0.81 -3.02 -32.79
C GLU A 31 0.01 -3.37 -31.53
N ASN A 32 -1.29 -3.04 -31.48
CA ASN A 32 -2.22 -3.46 -30.41
C ASN A 32 -1.79 -3.04 -28.99
N HIS A 33 -1.22 -1.83 -28.82
CA HIS A 33 -0.67 -1.36 -27.54
C HIS A 33 -1.66 -1.42 -26.37
N GLN A 34 -2.96 -1.24 -26.64
CA GLN A 34 -4.02 -1.34 -25.63
C GLN A 34 -4.11 -2.75 -25.04
N GLN A 35 -4.13 -3.79 -25.88
CA GLN A 35 -4.20 -5.18 -25.43
C GLN A 35 -2.91 -5.62 -24.73
N ILE A 36 -1.75 -5.12 -25.21
CA ILE A 36 -0.46 -5.37 -24.55
C ILE A 36 -0.46 -4.73 -23.15
N LEU A 37 -1.00 -3.51 -23.00
CA LEU A 37 -1.12 -2.84 -21.72
C LEU A 37 -2.02 -3.63 -20.76
N GLU A 38 -3.18 -4.10 -21.23
CA GLU A 38 -4.09 -4.93 -20.45
C GLU A 38 -3.42 -6.24 -19.99
N ALA A 39 -2.65 -6.88 -20.87
CA ALA A 39 -1.90 -8.09 -20.53
C ALA A 39 -0.80 -7.80 -19.48
N ALA A 40 -0.04 -6.71 -19.63
CA ALA A 40 1.00 -6.33 -18.67
C ALA A 40 0.44 -6.00 -17.29
N LEU A 41 -0.67 -5.24 -17.22
CA LEU A 41 -1.37 -4.93 -15.97
C LEU A 41 -1.98 -6.20 -15.36
N GLY A 42 -2.53 -7.08 -16.19
CA GLY A 42 -3.06 -8.38 -15.78
C GLY A 42 -2.01 -9.29 -15.14
N LEU A 43 -0.79 -9.33 -15.67
CA LEU A 43 0.33 -10.10 -15.09
C LEU A 43 0.71 -9.59 -13.69
N ILE A 44 0.72 -8.27 -13.48
CA ILE A 44 0.99 -7.66 -12.17
C ILE A 44 -0.11 -8.06 -11.17
N PHE A 45 -1.38 -7.88 -11.55
CA PHE A 45 -2.51 -8.17 -10.67
C PHE A 45 -2.68 -9.66 -10.39
N PHE A 46 -2.36 -10.52 -11.34
CA PHE A 46 -2.43 -11.97 -11.16
C PHE A 46 -1.60 -12.40 -9.94
N GLN A 47 -0.36 -11.92 -9.84
CA GLN A 47 0.51 -12.19 -8.69
C GLN A 47 -0.03 -11.59 -7.38
N CYS A 48 -0.68 -10.42 -7.44
CA CYS A 48 -1.34 -9.81 -6.28
C CYS A 48 -2.56 -10.62 -5.78
N VAL A 49 -3.20 -11.40 -6.66
CA VAL A 49 -4.38 -12.19 -6.28
C VAL A 49 -4.00 -13.61 -5.85
N VAL A 50 -3.18 -14.32 -6.62
CA VAL A 50 -2.94 -15.76 -6.42
C VAL A 50 -1.49 -16.13 -6.09
N GLY A 51 -0.56 -15.17 -6.13
CA GLY A 51 0.86 -15.46 -5.88
C GLY A 51 1.09 -16.02 -4.48
N ARG A 52 1.88 -17.09 -4.35
CA ARG A 52 2.27 -17.58 -3.03
C ARG A 52 3.39 -16.70 -2.47
N PHE A 53 3.49 -16.60 -1.15
CA PHE A 53 4.57 -15.83 -0.51
C PHE A 53 5.91 -16.60 -0.55
N ASP A 54 5.84 -17.94 -0.60
CA ASP A 54 6.96 -18.87 -0.68
C ASP A 54 7.15 -19.40 -2.12
N ASP A 55 6.60 -18.71 -3.13
CA ASP A 55 6.79 -19.08 -4.53
C ASP A 55 8.28 -18.93 -4.89
N ALA A 56 8.98 -20.07 -4.95
CA ALA A 56 10.39 -20.15 -5.31
C ALA A 56 10.60 -20.14 -6.83
N LEU A 57 9.53 -20.13 -7.62
CA LEU A 57 9.63 -20.14 -9.07
C LEU A 57 10.13 -18.78 -9.58
N PRO A 58 11.15 -18.76 -10.46
CA PRO A 58 11.61 -17.53 -11.08
C PRO A 58 10.47 -16.82 -11.81
N ASP A 59 10.35 -15.51 -11.60
CA ASP A 59 9.40 -14.65 -12.30
C ASP A 59 10.03 -13.28 -12.58
N ILE A 60 9.44 -12.54 -13.51
CA ILE A 60 9.81 -11.15 -13.74
C ILE A 60 9.19 -10.31 -12.62
N PRO A 61 9.97 -9.50 -11.87
CA PRO A 61 9.41 -8.77 -10.75
C PRO A 61 8.47 -7.66 -11.23
N TRP A 62 7.41 -7.40 -10.45
CA TRP A 62 6.27 -6.57 -10.83
C TRP A 62 6.66 -5.20 -11.42
N HIS A 63 7.71 -4.56 -10.89
CA HIS A 63 8.18 -3.26 -11.35
C HIS A 63 8.70 -3.27 -12.80
N GLN A 64 9.20 -4.40 -13.32
CA GLN A 64 9.63 -4.52 -14.72
C GLN A 64 8.44 -4.66 -15.65
N HIS A 65 7.40 -5.41 -15.24
CA HIS A 65 6.11 -5.39 -15.94
C HIS A 65 5.51 -3.98 -15.93
N PHE A 66 5.62 -3.27 -14.80
CA PHE A 66 5.10 -1.93 -14.68
C PHE A 66 5.87 -0.92 -15.54
N GLN A 67 7.19 -1.07 -15.69
CA GLN A 67 7.99 -0.26 -16.62
C GLN A 67 7.51 -0.42 -18.09
N ALA A 68 7.16 -1.65 -18.49
CA ALA A 68 6.57 -1.89 -19.80
C ALA A 68 5.18 -1.23 -19.92
N ALA A 69 4.35 -1.33 -18.88
CA ALA A 69 3.04 -0.68 -18.81
C ALA A 69 3.15 0.85 -18.91
N ILE A 70 4.09 1.48 -18.20
CA ILE A 70 4.39 2.93 -18.29
C ILE A 70 4.68 3.33 -19.74
N SER A 71 5.55 2.57 -20.41
CA SER A 71 5.93 2.86 -21.80
C SER A 71 4.72 2.80 -22.75
N LEU A 72 3.82 1.84 -22.54
CA LEU A 72 2.58 1.70 -23.31
C LEU A 72 1.56 2.81 -23.00
N VAL A 73 1.43 3.19 -21.73
CA VAL A 73 0.58 4.30 -21.27
C VAL A 73 1.00 5.62 -21.91
N GLN A 74 2.30 5.88 -21.98
CA GLN A 74 2.87 7.03 -22.68
C GLN A 74 2.63 6.95 -24.19
N LYS A 75 2.80 5.77 -24.80
CA LYS A 75 2.59 5.58 -26.23
C LYS A 75 1.13 5.76 -26.67
N LEU A 76 0.20 5.32 -25.82
CA LEU A 76 -1.24 5.54 -25.98
C LEU A 76 -1.68 6.95 -25.58
N ASP A 77 -0.77 7.76 -25.03
CA ASP A 77 -1.00 9.15 -24.64
C ASP A 77 -2.13 9.30 -23.62
N LEU A 78 -2.32 8.28 -22.76
CA LEU A 78 -3.38 8.29 -21.75
C LEU A 78 -3.27 9.45 -20.75
N PRO A 79 -2.08 9.89 -20.31
CA PRO A 79 -1.96 11.05 -19.42
C PRO A 79 -2.55 12.32 -20.02
N ARG A 80 -2.40 12.56 -21.34
CA ARG A 80 -3.02 13.71 -21.99
C ARG A 80 -4.53 13.56 -22.07
N LEU A 81 -5.02 12.38 -22.45
CA LEU A 81 -6.47 12.11 -22.55
C LEU A 81 -7.23 12.38 -21.25
N VAL A 82 -6.61 12.17 -20.09
CA VAL A 82 -7.24 12.43 -18.80
C VAL A 82 -7.13 13.88 -18.35
N SER A 83 -6.13 14.61 -18.85
CA SER A 83 -5.83 16.01 -18.49
C SER A 83 -6.61 17.02 -19.34
N ASP A 84 -7.08 16.64 -20.53
CA ASP A 84 -7.94 17.47 -21.38
C ASP A 84 -9.25 17.86 -20.66
N GLU A 85 -9.84 19.02 -20.99
CA GLU A 85 -11.02 19.57 -20.31
C GLU A 85 -12.34 18.85 -20.63
N THR A 86 -12.36 18.02 -21.70
CA THR A 86 -13.54 17.28 -22.14
C THR A 86 -13.37 15.74 -22.14
N PRO A 87 -12.93 15.08 -21.05
CA PRO A 87 -12.91 13.62 -21.02
C PRO A 87 -14.33 13.15 -20.71
N VAL A 88 -14.94 12.42 -21.64
CA VAL A 88 -16.26 11.80 -21.41
C VAL A 88 -16.16 10.74 -20.30
N GLN A 89 -15.01 10.08 -20.15
CA GLN A 89 -14.70 9.11 -19.09
C GLN A 89 -13.18 8.83 -19.02
N THR A 90 -12.63 8.68 -17.81
CA THR A 90 -11.22 8.26 -17.63
C THR A 90 -11.04 6.81 -18.13
N PRO A 91 -10.03 6.51 -18.98
CA PRO A 91 -9.76 5.15 -19.42
C PRO A 91 -9.44 4.23 -18.23
N PHE A 92 -10.08 3.06 -18.18
CA PHE A 92 -9.87 2.08 -17.10
C PHE A 92 -8.38 1.75 -16.87
N ASN A 93 -7.62 1.55 -17.95
CA ASN A 93 -6.19 1.25 -17.86
C ASN A 93 -5.39 2.40 -17.23
N MET A 94 -5.81 3.66 -17.41
CA MET A 94 -5.16 4.78 -16.74
C MET A 94 -5.48 4.80 -15.24
N THR A 95 -6.72 4.51 -14.85
CA THR A 95 -7.09 4.36 -13.43
C THR A 95 -6.32 3.23 -12.76
N LEU A 96 -6.24 2.06 -13.42
CA LEU A 96 -5.52 0.89 -12.90
C LEU A 96 -4.01 1.15 -12.83
N THR A 97 -3.45 1.81 -13.84
CA THR A 97 -2.05 2.25 -13.83
C THR A 97 -1.81 3.21 -12.68
N ALA A 98 -2.70 4.19 -12.46
CA ALA A 98 -2.54 5.15 -11.37
C ALA A 98 -2.56 4.49 -9.99
N TRP A 99 -3.40 3.47 -9.80
CA TRP A 99 -3.41 2.69 -8.57
C TRP A 99 -2.07 1.99 -8.31
N ILE A 100 -1.54 1.27 -9.32
CA ILE A 100 -0.25 0.58 -9.21
C ILE A 100 0.90 1.59 -9.05
N ASP A 101 0.91 2.69 -9.79
CA ASP A 101 1.97 3.71 -9.72
C ASP A 101 2.03 4.31 -8.32
N ILE A 102 0.89 4.76 -7.77
CA ILE A 102 0.84 5.46 -6.48
C ILE A 102 1.27 4.51 -5.35
N LEU A 103 0.67 3.32 -5.24
CA LEU A 103 0.99 2.41 -4.15
C LEU A 103 2.32 1.69 -4.38
N GLY A 104 2.67 1.34 -5.61
CA GLY A 104 3.96 0.77 -5.98
C GLY A 104 5.13 1.72 -5.70
N ALA A 105 4.95 3.02 -5.94
CA ALA A 105 5.91 4.06 -5.55
C ALA A 105 6.15 4.06 -4.03
N THR A 106 5.11 3.87 -3.21
CA THR A 106 5.30 3.64 -1.78
C THR A 106 6.01 2.31 -1.49
N MET A 107 5.86 1.25 -2.27
CA MET A 107 6.65 0.02 -2.03
C MET A 107 8.14 0.26 -2.23
N GLN A 108 8.52 1.03 -3.26
CA GLN A 108 9.91 1.29 -3.63
C GLN A 108 10.54 2.52 -2.95
N GLY A 109 9.71 3.33 -2.28
CA GLY A 109 10.09 4.61 -1.70
C GLY A 109 10.54 5.63 -2.75
N GLN A 110 9.94 5.60 -3.94
CA GLN A 110 10.24 6.50 -5.05
C GLN A 110 9.04 7.42 -5.31
N ALA A 111 9.24 8.45 -6.14
CA ALA A 111 8.13 9.25 -6.62
C ALA A 111 7.32 8.45 -7.67
N PRO A 112 5.98 8.54 -7.69
CA PRO A 112 5.17 7.98 -8.77
C PRO A 112 5.58 8.54 -10.12
N THR A 113 5.55 7.70 -11.15
CA THR A 113 5.95 8.07 -12.52
C THR A 113 5.07 9.19 -13.08
N PHE A 114 3.76 9.14 -12.81
CA PHE A 114 2.78 10.11 -13.32
C PHE A 114 2.35 11.14 -12.27
N ALA A 115 3.21 11.42 -11.26
CA ALA A 115 2.92 12.40 -10.20
C ALA A 115 2.47 13.77 -10.74
N HIS A 116 3.03 14.23 -11.86
CA HIS A 116 2.60 15.47 -12.51
C HIS A 116 1.14 15.41 -12.97
N THR A 117 0.76 14.34 -13.66
CA THR A 117 -0.62 14.10 -14.11
C THR A 117 -1.59 14.05 -12.92
N TYR A 118 -1.20 13.43 -11.80
CA TYR A 118 -2.06 13.40 -10.61
C TYR A 118 -2.27 14.78 -10.01
N ARG A 119 -1.22 15.61 -9.99
CA ARG A 119 -1.30 17.00 -9.54
C ARG A 119 -2.16 17.87 -10.45
N GLU A 120 -1.98 17.76 -11.77
CA GLU A 120 -2.81 18.47 -12.75
C GLU A 120 -4.29 18.09 -12.61
N LYS A 121 -4.58 16.80 -12.46
CA LYS A 121 -5.94 16.31 -12.21
C LYS A 121 -6.48 16.88 -10.90
N HIS A 122 -5.74 16.77 -9.81
CA HIS A 122 -6.20 17.30 -8.52
C HIS A 122 -6.54 18.80 -8.57
N LEU A 123 -5.78 19.59 -9.34
CA LEU A 123 -5.98 21.02 -9.52
C LEU A 123 -7.06 21.37 -10.56
N SER A 124 -7.54 20.40 -11.34
CA SER A 124 -8.57 20.62 -12.35
C SER A 124 -9.90 21.02 -11.69
N PRO A 125 -10.45 22.21 -12.01
CA PRO A 125 -11.72 22.65 -11.44
C PRO A 125 -12.93 21.89 -12.01
N THR A 126 -12.77 21.29 -13.20
CA THR A 126 -13.86 20.65 -13.95
C THR A 126 -13.81 19.12 -13.84
N ASN A 127 -12.63 18.51 -13.74
CA ASN A 127 -12.50 17.05 -13.70
C ASN A 127 -11.35 16.57 -12.80
N PRO A 128 -11.53 16.63 -11.46
CA PRO A 128 -10.51 16.20 -10.51
C PRO A 128 -10.42 14.67 -10.32
N SER A 129 -11.21 13.89 -11.04
CA SER A 129 -11.31 12.44 -10.85
C SER A 129 -10.49 11.65 -11.88
N LEU A 130 -9.81 10.62 -11.40
CA LEU A 130 -9.20 9.53 -12.16
C LEU A 130 -10.02 8.23 -12.05
N GLY A 131 -11.15 8.22 -11.35
CA GLY A 131 -12.00 7.04 -11.19
C GLY A 131 -11.50 6.06 -10.14
N LEU A 132 -10.57 6.47 -9.26
CA LEU A 132 -9.97 5.59 -8.25
C LEU A 132 -11.00 5.15 -7.20
N ARG A 133 -11.99 6.00 -6.92
CA ARG A 133 -13.11 5.64 -6.02
C ARG A 133 -13.96 4.53 -6.60
N GLU A 134 -14.26 4.57 -7.88
CA GLU A 134 -15.08 3.56 -8.55
C GLU A 134 -14.32 2.24 -8.68
N LEU A 135 -13.00 2.29 -8.87
CA LEU A 135 -12.16 1.09 -8.99
C LEU A 135 -11.85 0.43 -7.63
N MET A 136 -11.40 1.21 -6.65
CA MET A 136 -10.81 0.72 -5.40
C MET A 136 -11.55 1.19 -4.14
N GLY A 137 -12.61 1.98 -4.30
CA GLY A 137 -13.44 2.49 -3.20
C GLY A 137 -12.87 3.69 -2.45
N CYS A 138 -11.63 4.10 -2.72
CA CYS A 138 -10.97 5.25 -2.10
C CYS A 138 -11.09 6.52 -2.95
N GLU A 139 -11.45 7.64 -2.35
CA GLU A 139 -11.50 8.93 -3.06
C GLU A 139 -10.15 9.33 -3.66
N ASP A 140 -10.20 9.80 -4.92
CA ASP A 140 -9.05 10.24 -5.71
C ASP A 140 -8.20 11.30 -4.99
N ARG A 141 -8.82 12.19 -4.20
CA ARG A 141 -8.10 13.19 -3.41
C ARG A 141 -7.19 12.55 -2.35
N VAL A 142 -7.62 11.49 -1.68
CA VAL A 142 -6.80 10.78 -0.69
C VAL A 142 -5.67 10.04 -1.40
N MET A 143 -5.95 9.41 -2.54
CA MET A 143 -4.91 8.76 -3.35
C MET A 143 -3.86 9.73 -3.89
N TYR A 144 -4.28 10.92 -4.33
CA TYR A 144 -3.36 12.00 -4.69
C TYR A 144 -2.47 12.39 -3.51
N LEU A 145 -3.02 12.52 -2.29
CA LEU A 145 -2.20 12.84 -1.12
C LEU A 145 -1.20 11.71 -0.80
N ILE A 146 -1.57 10.44 -0.97
CA ILE A 146 -0.62 9.32 -0.86
C ILE A 146 0.50 9.46 -1.90
N SER A 147 0.18 9.86 -3.13
CA SER A 147 1.17 10.13 -4.18
C SER A 147 2.14 11.25 -3.79
N GLU A 148 1.66 12.32 -3.15
CA GLU A 148 2.51 13.41 -2.66
C GLU A 148 3.37 12.99 -1.46
N ILE A 149 2.87 12.10 -0.59
CA ILE A 149 3.69 11.53 0.49
C ILE A 149 4.83 10.68 -0.10
N ALA A 150 4.57 9.91 -1.16
CA ALA A 150 5.60 9.14 -1.86
C ALA A 150 6.66 10.06 -2.50
N CYS A 151 6.24 11.16 -3.15
CA CYS A 151 7.15 12.20 -3.64
C CYS A 151 8.02 12.78 -2.51
N LEU A 152 7.41 13.11 -1.37
CA LEU A 152 8.13 13.65 -0.22
C LEU A 152 9.17 12.67 0.34
N GLU A 153 8.82 11.39 0.42
CA GLU A 153 9.76 10.35 0.84
C GLU A 153 10.94 10.22 -0.14
N ALA A 154 10.68 10.26 -1.45
CA ALA A 154 11.73 10.24 -2.46
C ALA A 154 12.71 11.41 -2.28
N LEU A 155 12.19 12.63 -2.09
CA LEU A 155 13.01 13.81 -1.82
C LEU A 155 13.80 13.71 -0.50
N LYS A 156 13.21 13.12 0.55
CA LYS A 156 13.92 12.79 1.80
C LYS A 156 15.13 11.90 1.53
N ARG A 157 14.96 10.85 0.71
CA ARG A 157 16.05 9.94 0.34
C ARG A 157 17.14 10.59 -0.50
N GLU A 158 16.78 11.60 -1.30
CA GLU A 158 17.71 12.41 -2.10
C GLU A 158 18.46 13.47 -1.27
N GLY A 159 18.22 13.55 0.04
CA GLY A 159 18.98 14.40 0.96
C GLY A 159 18.30 15.71 1.35
N MET A 160 16.96 15.81 1.23
CA MET A 160 16.19 16.90 1.83
C MET A 160 16.48 17.00 3.33
N ASP A 161 16.68 18.22 3.84
CA ASP A 161 16.96 18.44 5.25
C ASP A 161 15.71 18.30 6.13
N ASP A 162 15.94 18.02 7.41
CA ASP A 162 14.89 17.75 8.40
C ASP A 162 13.92 18.94 8.59
N ILE A 163 14.37 20.18 8.41
CA ILE A 163 13.52 21.36 8.61
C ILE A 163 12.53 21.47 7.46
N THR A 164 13.02 21.42 6.21
CA THR A 164 12.17 21.43 5.02
C THR A 164 11.24 20.21 4.99
N LEU A 165 11.73 19.03 5.37
CA LEU A 165 10.90 17.84 5.52
C LEU A 165 9.74 18.08 6.49
N CYS A 166 10.01 18.60 7.70
CA CYS A 166 8.98 18.89 8.69
C CYS A 166 7.93 19.89 8.18
N GLN A 167 8.34 20.90 7.40
CA GLN A 167 7.42 21.87 6.79
C GLN A 167 6.47 21.20 5.80
N HIS A 168 6.99 20.34 4.90
CA HIS A 168 6.18 19.59 3.96
C HIS A 168 5.27 18.57 4.66
N VAL A 169 5.75 17.90 5.71
CA VAL A 169 4.94 17.00 6.54
C VAL A 169 3.76 17.75 7.16
N HIS A 170 4.00 18.93 7.72
CA HIS A 170 2.93 19.76 8.29
C HIS A 170 1.90 20.16 7.23
N ALA A 171 2.36 20.66 6.07
CA ALA A 171 1.48 21.08 4.98
C ALA A 171 0.62 19.92 4.44
N LEU A 172 1.20 18.75 4.21
CA LEU A 172 0.46 17.56 3.78
C LEU A 172 -0.50 17.07 4.89
N GLY A 173 -0.09 17.14 6.16
CA GLY A 173 -0.95 16.80 7.30
C GLY A 173 -2.22 17.64 7.33
N GLU A 174 -2.10 18.95 7.11
CA GLU A 174 -3.24 19.87 6.98
C GLU A 174 -4.12 19.50 5.78
N GLN A 175 -3.53 19.22 4.61
CA GLN A 175 -4.30 18.80 3.42
C GLN A 175 -5.08 17.50 3.65
N ILE A 176 -4.51 16.54 4.37
CA ILE A 176 -5.23 15.33 4.79
C ILE A 176 -6.37 15.70 5.75
N GLY A 177 -6.14 16.61 6.71
CA GLY A 177 -7.18 17.17 7.58
C GLY A 177 -8.38 17.75 6.83
N LEU A 178 -8.12 18.49 5.74
CA LEU A 178 -9.18 19.04 4.89
C LEU A 178 -10.00 17.99 4.14
N THR A 179 -9.57 16.73 4.11
CA THR A 179 -10.37 15.62 3.55
C THR A 179 -11.33 14.99 4.55
N GLU A 180 -11.28 15.40 5.83
CA GLU A 180 -12.17 14.89 6.89
C GLU A 180 -13.45 15.71 7.06
N VAL A 181 -13.54 16.87 6.40
CA VAL A 181 -14.67 17.78 6.55
C VAL A 181 -15.96 17.09 6.08
N GLY A 182 -16.87 16.82 7.02
CA GLY A 182 -18.12 16.10 6.75
C GLY A 182 -18.05 14.58 6.94
N ASP A 183 -16.92 14.05 7.42
CA ASP A 183 -16.87 12.66 7.84
C ASP A 183 -17.76 12.41 9.05
N THR A 184 -18.51 11.31 8.96
CA THR A 184 -19.26 10.79 10.10
C THR A 184 -18.51 9.61 10.65
N SER A 185 -18.72 9.29 11.93
CA SER A 185 -18.21 8.05 12.53
C SER A 185 -18.44 6.84 11.63
N PRO A 186 -17.51 5.86 11.60
CA PRO A 186 -17.66 4.65 10.82
C PRO A 186 -18.98 3.96 11.11
N LYS A 187 -19.61 3.43 10.06
CA LYS A 187 -20.88 2.70 10.15
C LYS A 187 -20.78 1.43 9.36
N LEU A 188 -21.47 0.39 9.82
CA LEU A 188 -21.60 -0.84 9.05
C LEU A 188 -22.23 -0.50 7.68
N PRO A 189 -21.65 -0.99 6.57
CA PRO A 189 -22.12 -0.64 5.24
C PRO A 189 -23.32 -1.48 4.83
N PHE A 190 -24.23 -1.80 5.75
CA PHE A 190 -25.44 -2.56 5.49
C PHE A 190 -26.67 -1.72 5.84
N ASN A 191 -27.67 -1.75 4.98
CA ASN A 191 -28.96 -1.14 5.28
C ASN A 191 -29.82 -2.08 6.17
N ALA A 192 -31.02 -1.63 6.54
CA ALA A 192 -31.94 -2.43 7.37
C ALA A 192 -32.37 -3.76 6.73
N SER A 193 -32.24 -3.92 5.41
CA SER A 193 -32.52 -5.18 4.69
C SER A 193 -31.30 -6.10 4.56
N GLY A 194 -30.16 -5.75 5.17
CA GLY A 194 -28.92 -6.53 5.06
C GLY A 194 -28.18 -6.36 3.73
N THR A 195 -28.59 -5.42 2.89
CA THR A 195 -27.96 -5.13 1.60
C THR A 195 -26.77 -4.18 1.78
N LEU A 196 -25.65 -4.50 1.12
CA LEU A 196 -24.45 -3.66 1.14
C LEU A 196 -24.76 -2.28 0.51
N SER A 197 -24.30 -1.21 1.16
CA SER A 197 -24.30 0.16 0.66
C SER A 197 -22.92 0.51 0.13
N PRO A 198 -22.70 0.54 -1.21
CA PRO A 198 -21.40 0.87 -1.79
C PRO A 198 -20.90 2.25 -1.37
N LYS A 199 -21.82 3.22 -1.23
CA LYS A 199 -21.50 4.57 -0.77
C LYS A 199 -20.95 4.57 0.67
N GLN A 200 -21.56 3.82 1.59
CA GLN A 200 -21.06 3.76 2.96
C GLN A 200 -19.75 2.97 3.05
N LEU A 201 -19.60 1.89 2.27
CA LEU A 201 -18.35 1.15 2.19
C LEU A 201 -17.21 2.03 1.68
N SER A 202 -17.42 2.75 0.56
CA SER A 202 -16.43 3.68 0.00
C SER A 202 -16.01 4.76 1.00
N ARG A 203 -16.94 5.24 1.84
CA ARG A 203 -16.59 6.16 2.95
C ARG A 203 -15.69 5.51 4.00
N ASN A 204 -15.99 4.27 4.41
CA ASN A 204 -15.14 3.54 5.35
C ASN A 204 -13.74 3.27 4.75
N LEU A 205 -13.67 2.86 3.49
CA LEU A 205 -12.42 2.64 2.75
C LEU A 205 -11.60 3.93 2.66
N THR A 206 -12.23 5.04 2.24
CA THR A 206 -11.58 6.35 2.14
C THR A 206 -11.01 6.78 3.50
N THR A 207 -11.76 6.59 4.59
CA THR A 207 -11.27 6.88 5.95
C THR A 207 -10.12 5.98 6.37
N ALA A 208 -10.14 4.69 6.01
CA ALA A 208 -9.04 3.78 6.29
C ALA A 208 -7.76 4.18 5.54
N PHE A 209 -7.86 4.48 4.22
CA PHE A 209 -6.74 4.99 3.43
C PHE A 209 -6.21 6.32 3.97
N ARG A 210 -7.09 7.22 4.38
CA ARG A 210 -6.71 8.52 4.96
C ARG A 210 -5.91 8.35 6.25
N LEU A 211 -6.36 7.47 7.16
CA LEU A 211 -5.66 7.19 8.41
C LEU A 211 -4.31 6.51 8.16
N ALA A 212 -4.25 5.54 7.24
CA ALA A 212 -3.00 4.94 6.80
C ALA A 212 -2.06 5.99 6.19
N ALA A 213 -2.54 6.87 5.31
CA ALA A 213 -1.75 7.96 4.75
C ALA A 213 -1.17 8.88 5.84
N ARG A 214 -1.91 9.17 6.90
CA ARG A 214 -1.36 9.92 8.06
C ARG A 214 -0.28 9.16 8.80
N ILE A 215 -0.50 7.88 9.08
CA ILE A 215 0.50 7.04 9.75
C ILE A 215 1.79 7.01 8.92
N TYR A 216 1.67 6.82 7.62
CA TYR A 216 2.79 6.81 6.69
C TYR A 216 3.50 8.16 6.61
N LEU A 217 2.76 9.27 6.56
CA LEU A 217 3.34 10.61 6.61
C LEU A 217 4.08 10.86 7.92
N CYS A 218 3.52 10.44 9.05
CA CYS A 218 4.17 10.56 10.36
C CYS A 218 5.45 9.73 10.45
N SER A 219 5.54 8.57 9.79
CA SER A 219 6.76 7.76 9.80
C SER A 219 7.94 8.42 9.08
N LEU A 220 7.69 9.43 8.24
CA LEU A 220 8.74 10.23 7.62
C LEU A 220 9.41 11.21 8.59
N VAL A 221 8.78 11.57 9.70
CA VAL A 221 9.31 12.56 10.65
C VAL A 221 10.61 12.06 11.30
N PRO A 222 11.68 12.87 11.35
CA PRO A 222 12.91 12.53 12.07
C PRO A 222 12.62 12.16 13.53
N GLY A 223 13.18 11.04 14.00
CA GLY A 223 12.92 10.54 15.36
C GLY A 223 11.55 9.90 15.57
N PHE A 224 10.85 9.52 14.49
CA PHE A 224 9.60 8.76 14.58
C PHE A 224 9.74 7.55 15.52
N ASN A 225 8.75 7.39 16.40
CA ASN A 225 8.64 6.27 17.32
C ASN A 225 7.21 5.74 17.29
N PRO A 226 6.96 4.43 17.02
CA PRO A 226 5.61 3.87 17.01
C PRO A 226 4.88 3.97 18.36
N ALA A 227 5.61 4.08 19.47
CA ALA A 227 5.05 4.22 20.81
C ALA A 227 4.59 5.65 21.14
N GLN A 228 4.80 6.62 20.25
CA GLN A 228 4.32 7.98 20.48
C GLN A 228 2.77 8.00 20.54
N PRO A 229 2.16 8.72 21.50
CA PRO A 229 0.70 8.67 21.70
C PRO A 229 -0.13 9.04 20.46
N SER A 230 0.38 9.95 19.62
CA SER A 230 -0.27 10.33 18.36
C SER A 230 -0.35 9.16 17.38
N CYS A 231 0.71 8.37 17.23
CA CYS A 231 0.75 7.21 16.35
C CYS A 231 -0.16 6.09 16.88
N VAL A 232 -0.07 5.78 18.18
CA VAL A 232 -0.96 4.81 18.83
C VAL A 232 -2.43 5.20 18.61
N GLY A 233 -2.78 6.47 18.82
CA GLY A 233 -4.13 6.97 18.59
C GLY A 233 -4.59 6.86 17.13
N LEU A 234 -3.69 7.02 16.15
CA LEU A 234 -4.02 6.81 14.73
C LEU A 234 -4.27 5.33 14.42
N VAL A 235 -3.45 4.41 14.97
CA VAL A 235 -3.61 2.97 14.80
C VAL A 235 -4.92 2.47 15.42
N GLU A 236 -5.30 2.96 16.60
CA GLU A 236 -6.58 2.64 17.25
C GLU A 236 -7.78 3.13 16.42
N LYS A 237 -7.71 4.35 15.89
CA LYS A 237 -8.74 4.88 14.98
C LYS A 237 -8.83 4.04 13.70
N LEU A 238 -7.70 3.65 13.14
CA LEU A 238 -7.65 2.79 11.95
C LEU A 238 -8.30 1.44 12.22
N THR A 239 -7.97 0.81 13.34
CA THR A 239 -8.57 -0.46 13.79
C THR A 239 -10.09 -0.34 13.89
N THR A 240 -10.57 0.74 14.52
CA THR A 240 -12.01 1.03 14.65
C THR A 240 -12.69 1.12 13.28
N VAL A 241 -12.07 1.78 12.30
CA VAL A 241 -12.63 1.90 10.94
C VAL A 241 -12.65 0.55 10.22
N LEU A 242 -11.56 -0.22 10.32
CA LEU A 242 -11.42 -1.53 9.69
C LEU A 242 -12.45 -2.55 10.20
N GLN A 243 -12.82 -2.47 11.49
CA GLN A 243 -13.92 -3.28 12.06
C GLN A 243 -15.28 -3.03 11.38
N HIS A 244 -15.45 -1.89 10.70
CA HIS A 244 -16.66 -1.55 9.95
C HIS A 244 -16.55 -1.90 8.46
N ILE A 245 -15.51 -2.63 8.04
CA ILE A 245 -15.36 -3.13 6.67
C ILE A 245 -15.58 -4.65 6.66
N PRO A 246 -16.50 -5.18 5.81
CA PRO A 246 -16.83 -6.60 5.80
C PRO A 246 -15.61 -7.52 5.64
N ALA A 247 -15.63 -8.61 6.40
CA ALA A 247 -14.53 -9.54 6.59
C ALA A 247 -14.66 -10.83 5.79
N GLY A 248 -13.57 -11.60 5.78
CA GLY A 248 -13.57 -13.00 5.40
C GLY A 248 -13.61 -13.22 3.89
N PRO A 249 -13.94 -14.44 3.42
CA PRO A 249 -13.77 -14.83 2.02
C PRO A 249 -14.59 -14.01 1.02
N ALA A 250 -15.74 -13.48 1.45
CA ALA A 250 -16.60 -12.60 0.66
C ALA A 250 -16.46 -11.12 1.06
N GLY A 251 -15.51 -10.79 1.94
CA GLY A 251 -15.22 -9.45 2.42
C GLY A 251 -14.21 -8.71 1.55
N PHE A 252 -13.62 -7.66 2.14
CA PHE A 252 -12.75 -6.72 1.43
C PHE A 252 -11.30 -6.73 1.92
N ASP A 253 -10.93 -7.62 2.84
CA ASP A 253 -9.59 -7.69 3.44
C ASP A 253 -8.45 -7.70 2.41
N ARG A 254 -8.64 -8.45 1.33
CA ARG A 254 -7.65 -8.60 0.25
C ARG A 254 -7.45 -7.34 -0.59
N SER A 255 -8.31 -6.32 -0.44
CA SER A 255 -8.18 -5.00 -1.07
C SER A 255 -7.66 -3.93 -0.10
N LEU A 256 -7.36 -4.31 1.15
CA LEU A 256 -6.90 -3.41 2.22
C LEU A 256 -5.41 -3.63 2.55
N VAL A 257 -4.69 -4.36 1.72
CA VAL A 257 -3.34 -4.86 2.02
C VAL A 257 -2.39 -3.73 2.37
N TRP A 258 -2.38 -2.64 1.59
CA TRP A 258 -1.55 -1.47 1.87
C TRP A 258 -1.90 -0.83 3.23
N ILE A 259 -3.19 -0.74 3.56
CA ILE A 259 -3.65 -0.20 4.85
C ILE A 259 -3.18 -1.08 6.00
N TYR A 260 -3.28 -2.42 5.85
CA TYR A 260 -2.78 -3.37 6.84
C TYR A 260 -1.29 -3.25 7.04
N LEU A 261 -0.51 -3.13 5.97
CA LEU A 261 0.93 -2.93 6.04
C LEU A 261 1.28 -1.69 6.87
N VAL A 262 0.68 -0.55 6.51
CA VAL A 262 1.00 0.73 7.14
C VAL A 262 0.60 0.74 8.61
N GLY A 263 -0.63 0.32 8.95
CA GLY A 263 -1.07 0.26 10.34
C GLY A 263 -0.35 -0.80 11.17
N GLY A 264 -0.14 -1.98 10.58
CA GLY A 264 0.46 -3.13 11.25
C GLY A 264 1.94 -2.96 11.52
N SER A 265 2.68 -2.33 10.61
CA SER A 265 4.14 -2.14 10.75
C SER A 265 4.52 -1.24 11.92
N VAL A 266 3.62 -0.35 12.34
CA VAL A 266 3.82 0.55 13.49
C VAL A 266 3.03 0.11 14.73
N SER A 267 2.27 -0.99 14.66
CA SER A 267 1.46 -1.49 15.76
C SER A 267 2.33 -2.07 16.89
N LEU A 268 1.94 -1.85 18.14
CA LEU A 268 2.65 -2.37 19.32
C LEU A 268 2.17 -3.80 19.67
N PRO A 269 2.98 -4.61 20.39
CA PRO A 269 2.64 -6.00 20.74
C PRO A 269 1.24 -6.20 21.33
N ASP A 270 0.82 -5.32 22.24
CA ASP A 270 -0.48 -5.42 22.94
C ASP A 270 -1.56 -4.50 22.34
N SER A 271 -1.34 -4.00 21.12
CA SER A 271 -2.32 -3.12 20.46
C SER A 271 -3.53 -3.89 19.97
N SER A 272 -4.69 -3.22 19.94
CA SER A 272 -5.93 -3.81 19.42
C SER A 272 -5.79 -4.22 17.95
N PHE A 273 -4.94 -3.50 17.19
CA PHE A 273 -4.67 -3.77 15.78
C PHE A 273 -4.11 -5.17 15.56
N ARG A 274 -3.12 -5.63 16.35
CA ARG A 274 -2.49 -6.95 16.12
C ARG A 274 -3.48 -8.09 16.37
N CYS A 275 -4.25 -8.00 17.46
CA CYS A 275 -5.32 -8.95 17.75
C CYS A 275 -6.35 -8.96 16.63
N PHE A 276 -6.87 -7.79 16.26
CA PHE A 276 -7.81 -7.63 15.17
C PHE A 276 -7.28 -8.21 13.85
N PHE A 277 -6.03 -7.95 13.48
CA PHE A 277 -5.45 -8.45 12.24
C PHE A 277 -5.38 -9.98 12.21
N GLU A 278 -4.96 -10.62 13.31
CA GLU A 278 -4.92 -12.08 13.40
C GLU A 278 -6.32 -12.70 13.35
N ASP A 279 -7.34 -12.04 13.92
CA ASP A 279 -8.74 -12.46 13.76
C ASP A 279 -9.16 -12.42 12.28
N ARG A 280 -8.79 -11.37 11.53
CA ARG A 280 -9.07 -11.24 10.09
C ARG A 280 -8.35 -12.30 9.26
N VAL A 281 -7.11 -12.63 9.61
CA VAL A 281 -6.37 -13.73 9.00
C VAL A 281 -7.11 -15.06 9.23
N ALA A 282 -7.58 -15.31 10.46
CA ALA A 282 -8.33 -16.52 10.78
C ALA A 282 -9.67 -16.60 10.03
N GLU A 283 -10.41 -15.48 9.93
CA GLU A 283 -11.69 -15.40 9.20
C GLU A 283 -11.53 -15.67 7.70
N LEU A 284 -10.41 -15.28 7.08
CA LEU A 284 -10.12 -15.55 5.68
C LEU A 284 -9.79 -17.02 5.38
N GLY A 285 -9.33 -17.78 6.39
CA GLY A 285 -8.94 -19.18 6.23
C GLY A 285 -7.87 -19.38 5.17
N ASP A 286 -8.09 -20.32 4.24
CA ASP A 286 -7.13 -20.68 3.19
C ASP A 286 -6.78 -19.50 2.26
N LEU A 287 -7.64 -18.49 2.15
CA LEU A 287 -7.35 -17.30 1.34
C LEU A 287 -6.30 -16.39 1.98
N ALA A 288 -6.04 -16.54 3.29
CA ALA A 288 -5.10 -15.71 4.02
C ALA A 288 -3.63 -15.96 3.66
N VAL A 289 -3.31 -17.07 2.96
CA VAL A 289 -1.94 -17.41 2.53
C VAL A 289 -1.67 -17.08 1.06
N MET A 290 -2.63 -16.48 0.36
CA MET A 290 -2.56 -16.21 -1.08
C MET A 290 -2.42 -14.72 -1.39
N GLY A 291 -1.72 -14.41 -2.47
CA GLY A 291 -1.57 -13.09 -3.05
C GLY A 291 -0.94 -12.05 -2.12
N SER A 292 -1.29 -10.79 -2.37
CA SER A 292 -0.90 -9.62 -1.58
C SER A 292 -1.23 -9.79 -0.10
N PHE A 293 -2.38 -10.40 0.23
CA PHE A 293 -2.78 -10.58 1.63
C PHE A 293 -1.85 -11.55 2.38
N GLY A 294 -1.54 -12.72 1.79
CA GLY A 294 -0.57 -13.64 2.40
C GLY A 294 0.82 -13.04 2.55
N ARG A 295 1.24 -12.24 1.56
CA ARG A 295 2.52 -11.50 1.60
C ARG A 295 2.54 -10.46 2.71
N VAL A 296 1.49 -9.65 2.89
CA VAL A 296 1.45 -8.66 3.99
C VAL A 296 1.36 -9.33 5.36
N ALA A 297 0.59 -10.42 5.51
CA ALA A 297 0.53 -11.14 6.77
C ALA A 297 1.91 -11.70 7.17
N SER A 298 2.65 -12.25 6.20
CA SER A 298 4.01 -12.76 6.41
C SER A 298 4.98 -11.63 6.75
N LEU A 299 4.92 -10.51 6.02
CA LEU A 299 5.76 -9.35 6.26
C LEU A 299 5.51 -8.73 7.63
N LEU A 300 4.25 -8.53 8.03
CA LEU A 300 3.91 -7.97 9.34
C LEU A 300 4.40 -8.85 10.49
N ARG A 301 4.19 -10.17 10.40
CA ARG A 301 4.69 -11.11 11.41
C ARG A 301 6.22 -11.08 11.51
N GLU A 302 6.92 -10.96 10.39
CA GLU A 302 8.37 -10.80 10.39
C GLU A 302 8.80 -9.44 11.00
N VAL A 303 8.15 -8.33 10.65
CA VAL A 303 8.40 -7.01 11.26
C VAL A 303 8.23 -7.08 12.77
N TRP A 304 7.18 -7.73 13.24
CA TRP A 304 6.90 -7.90 14.67
C TRP A 304 7.96 -8.76 15.36
N HIS A 305 8.40 -9.84 14.70
CA HIS A 305 9.45 -10.71 15.21
C HIS A 305 10.80 -10.00 15.31
N GLN A 306 11.20 -9.29 14.26
CA GLN A 306 12.45 -8.50 14.24
C GLN A 306 12.43 -7.40 15.31
N THR A 307 11.32 -6.69 15.43
CA THR A 307 11.12 -5.66 16.47
C THR A 307 11.29 -6.24 17.88
N ALA A 308 10.72 -7.42 18.15
CA ALA A 308 10.86 -8.11 19.43
C ALA A 308 12.30 -8.57 19.71
N THR A 309 13.01 -9.01 18.67
CA THR A 309 14.41 -9.46 18.77
C THR A 309 15.36 -8.29 19.09
N ILE A 310 15.13 -7.11 18.51
CA ILE A 310 15.91 -5.91 18.83
C ILE A 310 15.72 -5.52 20.30
N LYS A 311 14.49 -5.61 20.85
CA LYS A 311 14.24 -5.34 22.28
C LYS A 311 15.05 -6.24 23.22
N GLN A 312 15.33 -7.48 22.81
CA GLN A 312 16.02 -8.47 23.63
C GLN A 312 17.55 -8.43 23.47
N SER A 313 18.08 -7.64 22.52
CA SER A 313 19.51 -7.53 22.28
C SER A 313 20.19 -6.68 23.38
N PRO A 314 21.12 -7.23 24.19
CA PRO A 314 21.69 -6.55 25.36
C PRO A 314 22.65 -5.39 25.05
N CYS A 315 22.94 -5.10 23.78
CA CYS A 315 24.02 -4.20 23.38
C CYS A 315 23.68 -2.70 23.46
N LEU A 316 22.43 -2.32 23.73
CA LEU A 316 22.03 -0.91 23.90
C LEU A 316 21.72 -0.51 25.35
N SER A 317 21.79 -1.45 26.31
CA SER A 317 21.48 -1.21 27.72
C SER A 317 22.72 -1.06 28.63
N ALA A 318 23.93 -0.93 28.06
CA ALA A 318 25.16 -0.82 28.84
C ALA A 318 26.10 0.30 28.34
N ALA A 319 25.72 1.56 28.57
CA ALA A 319 26.66 2.69 28.59
C ALA A 319 26.26 3.75 29.64
N GLY A 320 25.67 3.33 30.76
CA GLY A 320 25.43 4.20 31.90
C GLY A 320 26.60 4.11 32.89
N SER A 321 27.48 5.11 32.89
CA SER A 321 28.48 5.30 33.96
C SER A 321 27.79 5.33 35.34
N PRO A 322 28.38 4.70 36.38
CA PRO A 322 27.78 4.68 37.71
C PRO A 322 28.00 6.04 38.37
N GLY A 323 27.00 6.91 38.31
CA GLY A 323 26.97 8.12 39.12
C GLY A 323 26.12 9.23 38.53
N SER A 324 24.83 9.25 38.84
CA SER A 324 24.09 10.47 39.24
C SER A 324 22.61 10.15 39.49
N ASN A 325 22.14 10.49 40.68
CA ASN A 325 20.75 10.40 41.10
C ASN A 325 19.91 11.49 40.43
N ALA A 326 18.94 11.09 39.59
CA ALA A 326 17.60 11.69 39.44
C ALA A 326 16.87 10.95 38.31
N ALA A 327 15.97 10.05 38.69
CA ALA A 327 15.12 9.30 37.76
C ALA A 327 14.07 10.23 37.12
N VAL A 328 14.43 10.85 36.00
CA VAL A 328 13.45 11.14 34.95
C VAL A 328 13.59 9.99 33.98
N ALA A 329 12.64 9.07 33.98
CA ALA A 329 12.64 7.96 33.03
C ALA A 329 12.70 8.55 31.62
N ALA A 330 13.85 8.41 30.96
CA ALA A 330 13.94 8.71 29.54
C ALA A 330 12.86 7.89 28.83
N PRO A 331 12.14 8.44 27.83
CA PRO A 331 11.16 7.67 27.09
C PRO A 331 11.85 6.40 26.60
N GLU A 332 11.32 5.22 26.96
CA GLU A 332 11.83 3.96 26.43
C GLU A 332 11.82 4.07 24.91
N VAL A 333 13.01 4.05 24.30
CA VAL A 333 13.15 4.00 22.85
C VAL A 333 12.68 2.62 22.45
N VAL A 334 11.41 2.52 22.06
CA VAL A 334 10.87 1.29 21.50
C VAL A 334 11.58 1.06 20.17
N PRO A 335 12.35 -0.03 20.03
CA PRO A 335 13.02 -0.31 18.77
C PRO A 335 11.98 -0.46 17.67
N TYR A 336 12.32 0.06 16.51
CA TYR A 336 11.47 0.12 15.34
C TYR A 336 12.33 -0.26 14.14
N ILE A 337 11.83 -1.18 13.33
CA ILE A 337 12.42 -1.55 12.05
C ILE A 337 11.42 -1.23 10.96
N HIS A 338 11.86 -0.58 9.89
CA HIS A 338 10.97 -0.24 8.79
C HIS A 338 10.66 -1.51 7.99
N TRP A 339 9.41 -1.67 7.54
CA TRP A 339 8.98 -2.88 6.80
C TRP A 339 9.75 -3.08 5.49
N ARG A 340 10.20 -2.00 4.83
CA ARG A 340 11.11 -2.10 3.67
C ARG A 340 12.46 -2.70 4.01
N ASP A 341 13.01 -2.41 5.18
CA ASP A 341 14.29 -2.99 5.61
C ASP A 341 14.13 -4.50 5.79
N VAL A 342 13.01 -4.93 6.36
CA VAL A 342 12.65 -6.36 6.47
C VAL A 342 12.51 -7.02 5.11
N MET A 343 11.82 -6.36 4.15
CA MET A 343 11.72 -6.85 2.78
C MET A 343 13.11 -7.00 2.14
N GLN A 344 13.98 -6.00 2.28
CA GLN A 344 15.35 -6.04 1.76
C GLN A 344 16.17 -7.18 2.40
N MET A 345 16.08 -7.34 3.72
CA MET A 345 16.77 -8.42 4.45
C MET A 345 16.34 -9.81 4.00
N LYS A 346 15.07 -9.97 3.60
CA LYS A 346 14.51 -11.25 3.11
C LYS A 346 14.61 -11.42 1.59
N GLY A 347 15.05 -10.40 0.86
CA GLY A 347 15.04 -10.40 -0.61
C GLY A 347 13.62 -10.38 -1.19
N TRP A 348 12.64 -9.84 -0.47
CA TRP A 348 11.26 -9.73 -0.93
C TRP A 348 11.04 -8.47 -1.76
N ASP A 349 10.39 -8.62 -2.92
CA ASP A 349 9.97 -7.53 -3.80
C ASP A 349 8.46 -7.62 -4.06
N PHE A 350 7.68 -7.35 -3.02
CA PHE A 350 6.23 -7.43 -3.06
C PHE A 350 5.59 -6.11 -3.49
N LEU A 351 4.63 -6.20 -4.42
CA LEU A 351 3.60 -5.19 -4.58
C LEU A 351 2.43 -5.54 -3.64
N LEU A 352 2.17 -4.69 -2.66
CA LEU A 352 1.16 -4.91 -1.62
C LEU A 352 -0.06 -4.00 -1.83
N ILE A 353 -0.86 -4.36 -2.84
CA ILE A 353 -2.09 -3.65 -3.24
C ILE A 353 -3.32 -4.55 -3.19
#